data_AF-K1DU28-F1
#
_entry.id   AF-K1DU28-F1
#
_cell.length_a   1.000
_cell.length_b   1.000
_cell.length_c   1.000
_cell.angle_alpha   90.00
_cell.angle_beta   90.00
_cell.angle_gamma   90.00
#
_symmetry.space_group_name_H-M   'P 1'
#
loop_
_entity.id
_entity.type
_entity.pdbx_description
1 polymer ?
#
loop_
_entity_poly.entity_id
_entity_poly.type
_entity_poly.pdbx_seq_one_letter_code
_entity_poly.pdbx_strand_id
1 'polypeptide(L)'
;MTRRWRVERDAHGIPLCWGETLEDLAFAQGRSAAVDRAWQIEVERRRSEATSAALLGTSDWDDFATRADLPGIARAAVADLDDDTRSWLHAYVAGVNDGLDEGGSRAPEFAATGTQPQLWEPWSPAGVFLVQHVLMGNFGHLLWRRHVRAQLGDDALDLLSHEGVPLGGSNAWALTGSRTATGAPMIAADPHRVLEAPGIYQQVRLTTPQLDVLGLAFAGVPGVPHFGHTGSVAWAVTHAMADYQQIAPDADPVVPHPISPAGLDGDIGLAAMRRLLLARTVDDVDAALDGWVEPVNAVVIAGADGRVRERVAGRLVKPAVDAHLPREMRTQVGHMGTVAAPPARRDLTVGEVVVHANDRRPSVTDLGEEFAAPHRAQRITELLGERTTWDTAGLAAVQVDTRLGSWPTYAALLDGVAATGPAEELRLRLLAWDEHMDACSHDAALFASWRTELVLAVAAHPRLAPIHEPAGLAALFAPWVDPVARVGAGIERIVHVGRDWGLPLDDLAVQALVRVAQAPADDRTWGERHVAPFVRAEHTAAPRLGTARWRRRLRARHRRRPRSERPVLAGPGRPARLVPRRTERLGRAARRRRPGHLTPRPRPARAVARR
;
A
#
# COMPACT_ATOMS: atom_id res chain seq x y z
N MET A 1 -24.89 -21.74 -27.27
CA MET A 1 -25.80 -20.59 -27.03
C MET A 1 -25.06 -19.34 -27.46
N THR A 2 -25.67 -18.49 -28.29
CA THR A 2 -25.13 -17.19 -28.66
C THR A 2 -25.25 -16.26 -27.44
N ARG A 3 -24.11 -15.89 -26.82
CA ARG A 3 -24.08 -14.97 -25.68
C ARG A 3 -24.69 -13.62 -26.07
N ARG A 4 -25.52 -13.02 -25.20
CA ARG A 4 -26.15 -11.71 -25.47
C ARG A 4 -25.54 -10.64 -24.58
N TRP A 5 -24.51 -9.97 -25.12
CA TRP A 5 -23.79 -8.90 -24.43
C TRP A 5 -23.48 -7.74 -25.37
N ARG A 6 -23.21 -6.56 -24.80
CA ARG A 6 -22.63 -5.41 -25.49
C ARG A 6 -21.76 -4.57 -24.56
N VAL A 7 -20.78 -3.88 -25.12
CA VAL A 7 -19.96 -2.90 -24.41
C VAL A 7 -19.98 -1.60 -25.21
N GLU A 8 -20.58 -0.57 -24.64
CA GLU A 8 -20.52 0.80 -25.15
C GLU A 8 -19.53 1.61 -24.29
N ARG A 9 -19.09 2.77 -24.78
CA ARG A 9 -18.26 3.70 -23.99
C ARG A 9 -18.89 5.07 -24.02
N ASP A 10 -18.89 5.75 -22.88
CA ASP A 10 -19.33 7.14 -22.82
C ASP A 10 -18.25 8.12 -23.35
N ALA A 11 -18.52 9.41 -23.23
CA ALA A 11 -17.62 10.47 -23.71
C ALA A 11 -16.25 10.50 -22.98
N HIS A 12 -16.14 9.89 -21.80
CA HIS A 12 -14.90 9.77 -21.04
C HIS A 12 -14.21 8.42 -21.25
N GLY A 13 -14.77 7.55 -22.10
CA GLY A 13 -14.26 6.21 -22.34
C GLY A 13 -14.64 5.20 -21.26
N ILE A 14 -15.57 5.54 -20.35
CA ILE A 14 -16.03 4.63 -19.30
C ILE A 14 -16.87 3.53 -19.97
N PRO A 15 -16.53 2.24 -19.78
CA PRO A 15 -17.28 1.14 -20.36
C PRO A 15 -18.64 0.94 -19.68
N LEU A 16 -19.66 0.89 -20.52
CA LEU A 16 -21.04 0.56 -20.20
C LEU A 16 -21.27 -0.88 -20.67
N CYS A 17 -21.03 -1.83 -19.77
CA CYS A 17 -21.19 -3.25 -20.03
C CYS A 17 -22.64 -3.67 -19.78
N TRP A 18 -23.22 -4.38 -20.74
CA TRP A 18 -24.55 -4.97 -20.61
C TRP A 18 -24.53 -6.45 -20.96
N GLY A 19 -25.29 -7.25 -20.22
CA GLY A 19 -25.55 -8.67 -20.51
C GLY A 19 -27.00 -9.07 -20.21
N GLU A 20 -27.50 -10.11 -20.87
CA GLU A 20 -28.83 -10.67 -20.57
C GLU A 20 -28.85 -11.41 -19.22
N THR A 21 -27.77 -12.13 -18.91
CA THR A 21 -27.54 -12.77 -17.60
C THR A 21 -26.32 -12.19 -16.90
N LEU A 22 -26.08 -12.60 -15.66
CA LEU A 22 -24.90 -12.18 -14.91
C LEU A 22 -23.59 -12.72 -15.53
N GLU A 23 -23.63 -13.90 -16.16
CA GLU A 23 -22.51 -14.49 -16.90
C GLU A 23 -22.23 -13.74 -18.20
N ASP A 24 -23.27 -13.38 -18.96
CA ASP A 24 -23.10 -12.54 -20.16
C ASP A 24 -22.52 -11.17 -19.81
N LEU A 25 -22.94 -10.59 -18.67
CA LEU A 25 -22.39 -9.35 -18.15
C LEU A 25 -20.93 -9.51 -17.69
N ALA A 26 -20.61 -10.58 -16.98
CA ALA A 26 -19.24 -10.87 -16.57
C ALA A 26 -18.31 -11.05 -17.78
N PHE A 27 -18.78 -11.75 -18.81
CA PHE A 27 -18.10 -11.86 -20.09
C PHE A 27 -17.86 -10.48 -20.73
N ALA A 28 -18.87 -9.62 -20.78
CA ALA A 28 -18.74 -8.26 -21.31
C ALA A 28 -17.69 -7.44 -20.53
N GLN A 29 -17.71 -7.52 -19.20
CA GLN A 29 -16.74 -6.85 -18.33
C GLN A 29 -15.31 -7.36 -18.59
N GLY A 30 -15.12 -8.68 -18.67
CA GLY A 30 -13.84 -9.30 -18.94
C GLY A 30 -13.27 -8.89 -20.30
N ARG A 31 -14.12 -8.89 -21.34
CA ARG A 31 -13.72 -8.42 -22.68
C ARG A 31 -13.35 -6.94 -22.65
N SER A 32 -14.11 -6.10 -21.96
CA SER A 32 -13.78 -4.68 -21.82
C SER A 32 -12.43 -4.47 -21.13
N ALA A 33 -12.16 -5.19 -20.05
CA ALA A 33 -10.88 -5.13 -19.34
C ALA A 33 -9.71 -5.54 -20.25
N ALA A 34 -9.87 -6.61 -21.04
CA ALA A 34 -8.86 -7.02 -22.01
C ALA A 34 -8.63 -5.97 -23.10
N VAL A 35 -9.68 -5.41 -23.67
CA VAL A 35 -9.56 -4.42 -24.75
C VAL A 35 -8.97 -3.10 -24.27
N ASP A 36 -9.36 -2.62 -23.08
CA ASP A 36 -8.93 -1.31 -22.56
C ASP A 36 -7.59 -1.38 -21.83
N ARG A 37 -7.29 -2.51 -21.18
CA ARG A 37 -6.20 -2.65 -20.21
C ARG A 37 -5.28 -3.84 -20.49
N ALA A 38 -5.23 -4.34 -21.73
CA ALA A 38 -4.46 -5.55 -22.13
C ALA A 38 -3.06 -5.64 -21.52
N TRP A 39 -2.26 -4.57 -21.66
CA TRP A 39 -0.89 -4.56 -21.13
C TRP A 39 -0.86 -4.61 -19.60
N GLN A 40 -1.68 -3.80 -18.93
CA GLN A 40 -1.77 -3.77 -17.48
C GLN A 40 -2.14 -5.15 -16.93
N ILE A 41 -3.19 -5.78 -17.48
CA ILE A 41 -3.66 -7.06 -16.98
C ILE A 41 -2.69 -8.21 -17.31
N GLU A 42 -1.91 -8.12 -18.39
CA GLU A 42 -0.82 -9.08 -18.68
C GLU A 42 0.34 -8.95 -17.68
N VAL A 43 0.73 -7.73 -17.30
CA VAL A 43 1.75 -7.49 -16.26
C VAL A 43 1.27 -8.03 -14.91
N GLU A 44 0.03 -7.74 -14.51
CA GLU A 44 -0.54 -8.22 -13.24
C GLU A 44 -0.70 -9.75 -13.23
N ARG A 45 -1.13 -10.35 -14.35
CA ARG A 45 -1.15 -11.80 -14.51
C ARG A 45 0.23 -12.38 -14.26
N ARG A 46 1.28 -11.89 -14.94
CA ARG A 46 2.66 -12.38 -14.75
C ARG A 46 3.18 -12.20 -13.34
N ARG A 47 2.84 -11.09 -12.66
CA ARG A 47 3.12 -10.89 -11.24
C ARG A 47 2.47 -11.97 -10.39
N SER A 48 1.21 -12.31 -10.68
CA SER A 48 0.48 -13.33 -9.92
C SER A 48 1.00 -14.75 -10.18
N GLU A 49 1.44 -15.03 -11.40
CA GLU A 49 1.92 -16.36 -11.83
C GLU A 49 3.42 -16.57 -11.59
N ALA A 50 4.13 -15.58 -11.04
CA ALA A 50 5.58 -15.58 -10.87
C ALA A 50 6.36 -15.77 -12.21
N THR A 51 5.93 -15.07 -13.27
CA THR A 51 6.52 -15.14 -14.62
C THR A 51 6.89 -13.77 -15.21
N SER A 52 7.09 -12.76 -14.36
CA SER A 52 7.46 -11.41 -14.77
C SER A 52 8.86 -11.34 -15.40
N ALA A 53 9.76 -12.28 -15.09
CA ALA A 53 11.09 -12.38 -15.69
C ALA A 53 11.05 -12.57 -17.21
N ALA A 54 9.96 -13.12 -17.76
CA ALA A 54 9.78 -13.18 -19.21
C ALA A 54 9.62 -11.80 -19.87
N LEU A 55 9.15 -10.78 -19.13
CA LEU A 55 9.13 -9.39 -19.57
C LEU A 55 10.42 -8.64 -19.21
N LEU A 56 10.93 -8.90 -18.00
CA LEU A 56 11.97 -8.09 -17.37
C LEU A 56 13.39 -8.67 -17.53
N GLY A 57 13.53 -9.88 -18.07
CA GLY A 57 14.75 -10.69 -18.10
C GLY A 57 15.07 -11.36 -16.76
N THR A 58 14.90 -10.63 -15.66
CA THR A 58 15.04 -11.12 -14.27
C THR A 58 13.96 -10.47 -13.40
N SER A 59 13.49 -11.16 -12.36
CA SER A 59 12.44 -10.64 -11.49
C SER A 59 12.61 -11.12 -10.04
N ASP A 60 12.99 -10.22 -9.15
CA ASP A 60 12.94 -10.47 -7.69
C ASP A 60 11.50 -10.71 -7.21
N TRP A 61 10.51 -10.14 -7.92
CA TRP A 61 9.10 -10.38 -7.64
C TRP A 61 8.69 -11.83 -7.88
N ASP A 62 9.24 -12.49 -8.89
CA ASP A 62 8.89 -13.89 -9.18
C ASP A 62 9.39 -14.83 -8.07
N ASP A 63 10.58 -14.56 -7.52
CA ASP A 63 11.09 -15.31 -6.35
C ASP A 63 10.19 -15.07 -5.12
N PHE A 64 9.79 -13.82 -4.87
CA PHE A 64 8.83 -13.50 -3.82
C PHE A 64 7.47 -14.20 -4.02
N ALA A 65 6.86 -14.08 -5.20
CA ALA A 65 5.55 -14.64 -5.51
C ALA A 65 5.53 -16.17 -5.41
N THR A 66 6.64 -16.81 -5.78
CA THR A 66 6.83 -18.26 -5.61
C THR A 66 6.90 -18.65 -4.13
N ARG A 67 7.66 -17.92 -3.32
CA ARG A 67 7.81 -18.19 -1.87
C ARG A 67 6.56 -17.88 -1.07
N ALA A 68 5.83 -16.85 -1.46
CA ALA A 68 4.52 -16.51 -0.90
C ALA A 68 3.39 -17.42 -1.42
N ASP A 69 3.68 -18.34 -2.34
CA ASP A 69 2.74 -19.24 -3.01
C ASP A 69 1.50 -18.53 -3.59
N LEU A 70 1.68 -17.34 -4.17
CA LEU A 70 0.55 -16.61 -4.78
C LEU A 70 -0.22 -17.45 -5.81
N PRO A 71 0.42 -18.21 -6.72
CA PRO A 71 -0.29 -19.07 -7.65
C PRO A 71 -1.06 -20.22 -6.95
N GLY A 72 -0.52 -20.80 -5.88
CA GLY A 72 -1.18 -21.86 -5.12
C GLY A 72 -2.42 -21.36 -4.40
N ILE A 73 -2.30 -20.22 -3.70
CA ILE A 73 -3.41 -19.56 -3.02
C ILE A 73 -4.51 -19.17 -4.01
N ALA A 74 -4.15 -18.59 -5.16
CA ALA A 74 -5.12 -18.23 -6.20
C ALA A 74 -5.90 -19.44 -6.74
N ARG A 75 -5.23 -20.59 -6.93
CA ARG A 75 -5.89 -21.83 -7.36
C ARG A 75 -6.82 -22.38 -6.28
N ALA A 76 -6.38 -22.40 -5.02
CA ALA A 76 -7.21 -22.82 -3.89
C ALA A 76 -8.49 -21.97 -3.78
N ALA A 77 -8.35 -20.64 -3.93
CA ALA A 77 -9.46 -19.69 -3.85
C ALA A 77 -10.56 -19.91 -4.89
N VAL A 78 -10.23 -20.48 -6.05
CA VAL A 78 -11.22 -20.79 -7.09
C VAL A 78 -11.78 -22.20 -6.96
N ALA A 79 -10.99 -23.15 -6.42
CA ALA A 79 -11.44 -24.52 -6.22
C ALA A 79 -12.66 -24.60 -5.29
N ASP A 80 -12.64 -23.81 -4.22
CA ASP A 80 -13.64 -23.84 -3.14
C ASP A 80 -14.87 -22.94 -3.38
N LEU A 81 -14.98 -22.30 -4.55
CA LEU A 81 -16.14 -21.47 -4.91
C LEU A 81 -17.42 -22.32 -5.06
N ASP A 82 -18.56 -21.72 -4.70
CA ASP A 82 -19.86 -22.25 -5.10
C ASP A 82 -20.03 -22.21 -6.64
N ASP A 83 -20.88 -23.09 -7.17
CA ASP A 83 -21.03 -23.28 -8.63
C ASP A 83 -21.43 -22.00 -9.37
N ASP A 84 -22.27 -21.19 -8.73
CA ASP A 84 -22.77 -19.91 -9.21
C ASP A 84 -21.64 -18.87 -9.34
N THR A 85 -20.83 -18.73 -8.30
CA THR A 85 -19.65 -17.84 -8.28
C THR A 85 -18.57 -18.33 -9.24
N ARG A 86 -18.35 -19.65 -9.32
CA ARG A 86 -17.38 -20.24 -10.26
C ARG A 86 -17.80 -20.00 -11.71
N SER A 87 -19.06 -20.23 -12.05
CA SER A 87 -19.61 -19.98 -13.39
C SER A 87 -19.45 -18.51 -13.80
N TRP A 88 -19.81 -17.59 -12.90
CA TRP A 88 -19.64 -16.15 -13.09
C TRP A 88 -18.17 -15.75 -13.35
N LEU A 89 -17.24 -16.25 -12.54
CA LEU A 89 -15.80 -16.00 -12.70
C LEU A 89 -15.27 -16.55 -14.03
N HIS A 90 -15.66 -17.77 -14.40
CA HIS A 90 -15.26 -18.39 -15.66
C HIS A 90 -15.79 -17.61 -16.87
N ALA A 91 -16.99 -17.04 -16.79
CA ALA A 91 -17.52 -16.19 -17.84
C ALA A 91 -16.71 -14.91 -18.02
N TYR A 92 -16.25 -14.28 -16.93
CA TYR A 92 -15.32 -13.16 -16.98
C TYR A 92 -13.99 -13.54 -17.66
N VAL A 93 -13.37 -14.65 -17.25
CA VAL A 93 -12.12 -15.13 -17.86
C VAL A 93 -12.30 -15.44 -19.35
N ALA A 94 -13.43 -16.04 -19.74
CA ALA A 94 -13.75 -16.26 -21.14
C ALA A 94 -13.86 -14.93 -21.92
N GLY A 95 -14.41 -13.88 -21.31
CA GLY A 95 -14.46 -12.54 -21.87
C GLY A 95 -13.09 -11.93 -22.05
N VAL A 96 -12.22 -12.04 -21.03
CA VAL A 96 -10.83 -11.59 -21.12
C VAL A 96 -10.15 -12.26 -22.31
N ASN A 97 -10.16 -13.59 -22.37
CA ASN A 97 -9.53 -14.38 -23.42
C ASN A 97 -10.04 -14.02 -24.83
N ASP A 98 -11.32 -13.74 -24.97
CA ASP A 98 -11.95 -13.32 -26.22
C ASP A 98 -11.53 -11.90 -26.67
N GLY A 99 -11.14 -11.03 -25.74
CA GLY A 99 -10.70 -9.66 -26.01
C GLY A 99 -9.18 -9.47 -26.16
N LEU A 100 -8.37 -10.49 -25.87
CA LEU A 100 -6.91 -10.37 -25.80
C LEU A 100 -6.27 -9.93 -27.11
N ASP A 101 -6.66 -10.50 -28.26
CA ASP A 101 -6.05 -10.15 -29.54
C ASP A 101 -6.34 -8.70 -29.94
N GLU A 102 -7.58 -8.24 -29.73
CA GLU A 102 -7.98 -6.87 -30.00
C GLU A 102 -7.22 -5.89 -29.08
N GLY A 103 -7.23 -6.15 -27.76
CA GLY A 103 -6.51 -5.33 -26.79
C GLY A 103 -5.01 -5.32 -27.02
N GLY A 104 -4.42 -6.48 -27.34
CA GLY A 104 -3.01 -6.64 -27.65
C GLY A 104 -2.58 -5.83 -28.88
N SER A 105 -3.42 -5.78 -29.92
CA SER A 105 -3.15 -4.96 -31.12
C SER A 105 -3.19 -3.45 -30.85
N ARG A 106 -3.89 -3.03 -29.79
CA ARG A 106 -4.09 -1.61 -29.42
C ARG A 106 -3.06 -1.11 -28.42
N ALA A 107 -2.44 -1.99 -27.64
CA ALA A 107 -1.45 -1.61 -26.64
C ALA A 107 -0.03 -1.61 -27.25
N PRO A 108 0.61 -0.43 -27.43
CA PRO A 108 1.92 -0.33 -28.06
C PRO A 108 3.02 -1.10 -27.31
N GLU A 109 2.83 -1.38 -26.03
CA GLU A 109 3.78 -2.09 -25.16
C GLU A 109 4.04 -3.53 -25.61
N PHE A 110 3.04 -4.23 -26.17
CA PHE A 110 3.24 -5.57 -26.73
C PHE A 110 4.18 -5.54 -27.93
N ALA A 111 3.97 -4.60 -28.86
CA ALA A 111 4.85 -4.42 -30.00
C ALA A 111 6.26 -3.97 -29.57
N ALA A 112 6.36 -3.09 -28.57
CA ALA A 112 7.63 -2.57 -28.07
C ALA A 112 8.48 -3.64 -27.37
N THR A 113 7.85 -4.60 -26.69
CA THR A 113 8.54 -5.69 -25.97
C THR A 113 8.64 -6.99 -26.76
N GLY A 114 7.94 -7.09 -27.90
CA GLY A 114 7.80 -8.34 -28.66
C GLY A 114 6.98 -9.41 -27.92
N THR A 115 6.30 -9.04 -26.83
CA THR A 115 5.43 -9.94 -26.06
C THR A 115 4.10 -10.10 -26.77
N GLN A 116 3.46 -11.25 -26.60
CA GLN A 116 2.08 -11.49 -27.01
C GLN A 116 1.20 -11.71 -25.76
N PRO A 117 -0.06 -11.26 -25.78
CA PRO A 117 -1.00 -11.58 -24.70
C PRO A 117 -1.17 -13.10 -24.59
N GLN A 118 -1.31 -13.60 -23.37
CA GLN A 118 -1.49 -15.04 -23.11
C GLN A 118 -2.88 -15.30 -22.54
N LEU A 119 -3.41 -16.48 -22.86
CA LEU A 119 -4.68 -16.94 -22.32
C LEU A 119 -4.62 -16.99 -20.80
N TRP A 120 -5.69 -16.48 -20.19
CA TRP A 120 -5.94 -16.52 -18.77
C TRP A 120 -6.47 -17.89 -18.36
N GLU A 121 -5.95 -18.35 -17.23
CA GLU A 121 -6.48 -19.49 -16.51
C GLU A 121 -7.71 -19.06 -15.67
N PRO A 122 -8.59 -20.00 -15.29
CA PRO A 122 -9.76 -19.69 -14.46
C PRO A 122 -9.45 -18.96 -13.15
N TRP A 123 -8.24 -19.14 -12.60
CA TRP A 123 -7.77 -18.52 -11.36
C TRP A 123 -7.00 -17.22 -11.54
N SER A 124 -6.69 -16.79 -12.78
CA SER A 124 -5.92 -15.56 -13.02
C SER A 124 -6.52 -14.31 -12.34
N PRO A 125 -7.86 -14.08 -12.31
CA PRO A 125 -8.43 -12.93 -11.58
C PRO A 125 -8.15 -12.98 -10.07
N ALA A 126 -8.17 -14.18 -9.48
CA ALA A 126 -7.86 -14.39 -8.06
C ALA A 126 -6.39 -14.04 -7.77
N GLY A 127 -5.49 -14.43 -8.66
CA GLY A 127 -4.07 -14.08 -8.59
C GLY A 127 -3.83 -12.58 -8.69
N VAL A 128 -4.49 -11.89 -9.64
CA VAL A 128 -4.40 -10.43 -9.77
C VAL A 128 -4.89 -9.73 -8.50
N PHE A 129 -5.99 -10.20 -7.91
CA PHE A 129 -6.51 -9.65 -6.66
C PHE A 129 -5.52 -9.80 -5.49
N LEU A 130 -4.89 -10.97 -5.35
CA LEU A 130 -3.86 -11.23 -4.35
C LEU A 130 -2.61 -10.34 -4.52
N VAL A 131 -2.15 -10.11 -5.76
CA VAL A 131 -1.04 -9.18 -6.02
C VAL A 131 -1.37 -7.79 -5.47
N GLN A 132 -2.58 -7.30 -5.72
CA GLN A 132 -3.02 -6.00 -5.20
C GLN A 132 -3.08 -6.00 -3.67
N HIS A 133 -3.50 -7.09 -3.04
CA HIS A 133 -3.50 -7.20 -1.57
C HIS A 133 -2.12 -7.21 -0.95
N VAL A 134 -1.13 -7.82 -1.60
CA VAL A 134 0.27 -7.73 -1.17
C VAL A 134 0.76 -6.28 -1.26
N LEU A 135 0.49 -5.60 -2.38
CA LEU A 135 0.96 -4.23 -2.63
C LEU A 135 0.25 -3.18 -1.78
N MET A 136 -1.01 -3.43 -1.38
CA MET A 136 -1.83 -2.53 -0.56
C MET A 136 -1.80 -2.88 0.93
N GLY A 137 -1.29 -4.06 1.30
CA GLY A 137 -1.33 -4.57 2.66
C GLY A 137 -0.26 -4.03 3.59
N ASN A 138 -0.33 -4.44 4.85
CA ASN A 138 0.57 -4.01 5.92
C ASN A 138 1.97 -4.66 5.87
N PHE A 139 2.23 -5.58 4.94
CA PHE A 139 3.49 -6.34 4.90
C PHE A 139 4.75 -5.46 4.82
N GLY A 140 4.76 -4.44 3.94
CA GLY A 140 5.89 -3.52 3.85
C GLY A 140 6.16 -2.76 5.16
N HIS A 141 5.13 -2.50 5.94
CA HIS A 141 5.24 -1.88 7.25
C HIS A 141 5.82 -2.85 8.30
N LEU A 142 5.46 -4.13 8.28
CA LEU A 142 6.08 -5.15 9.12
C LEU A 142 7.60 -5.27 8.87
N LEU A 143 8.03 -5.18 7.61
CA LEU A 143 9.45 -5.20 7.26
C LEU A 143 10.20 -3.98 7.81
N TRP A 144 9.57 -2.80 7.76
CA TRP A 144 10.12 -1.59 8.35
C TRP A 144 10.27 -1.72 9.87
N ARG A 145 9.24 -2.19 10.57
CA ARG A 145 9.29 -2.44 12.02
C ARG A 145 10.38 -3.44 12.40
N ARG A 146 10.52 -4.54 11.63
CA ARG A 146 11.61 -5.51 11.81
C ARG A 146 12.98 -4.82 11.73
N HIS A 147 13.16 -3.95 10.73
CA HIS A 147 14.41 -3.21 10.54
C HIS A 147 14.68 -2.22 11.67
N VAL A 148 13.69 -1.41 12.06
CA VAL A 148 13.81 -0.46 13.17
C VAL A 148 14.17 -1.17 14.47
N ARG A 149 13.46 -2.24 14.82
CA ARG A 149 13.74 -3.04 16.01
C ARG A 149 15.18 -3.58 16.01
N ALA A 150 15.65 -4.08 14.87
CA ALA A 150 17.00 -4.62 14.74
C ALA A 150 18.09 -3.55 14.88
N GLN A 151 17.84 -2.32 14.43
CA GLN A 151 18.85 -1.25 14.39
C GLN A 151 18.82 -0.32 15.61
N LEU A 152 17.64 -0.08 16.18
CA LEU A 152 17.41 0.94 17.22
C LEU A 152 16.68 0.40 18.47
N GLY A 153 16.17 -0.83 18.45
CA GLY A 153 15.42 -1.42 19.56
C GLY A 153 13.91 -1.08 19.54
N ASP A 154 13.16 -1.66 20.48
CA ASP A 154 11.69 -1.54 20.54
C ASP A 154 11.22 -0.12 20.86
N ASP A 155 11.95 0.62 21.70
CA ASP A 155 11.61 2.00 22.08
C ASP A 155 11.56 2.95 20.85
N ALA A 156 12.22 2.57 19.75
CA ALA A 156 12.28 3.36 18.52
C ALA A 156 11.06 3.15 17.61
N LEU A 157 10.27 2.12 17.86
CA LEU A 157 9.10 1.80 17.05
C LEU A 157 8.04 2.89 17.13
N ASP A 158 7.87 3.50 18.31
CA ASP A 158 6.94 4.61 18.48
C ASP A 158 7.42 5.88 17.75
N LEU A 159 8.72 6.17 17.80
CA LEU A 159 9.33 7.32 17.13
C LEU A 159 9.16 7.24 15.60
N LEU A 160 9.37 6.04 15.04
CA LEU A 160 9.33 5.78 13.60
C LEU A 160 8.04 5.09 13.14
N SER A 161 7.02 5.10 14.02
CA SER A 161 5.65 4.75 13.66
C SER A 161 5.11 5.83 12.73
N HIS A 162 4.39 5.42 11.71
CA HIS A 162 3.80 6.38 10.78
C HIS A 162 2.55 5.81 10.15
N GLU A 163 1.76 6.71 9.58
CA GLU A 163 0.51 6.37 8.91
C GLU A 163 0.76 5.36 7.79
N GLY A 164 0.12 4.19 7.92
CA GLY A 164 -0.11 3.21 6.85
C GLY A 164 1.05 2.84 5.92
N VAL A 165 0.68 2.19 4.82
CA VAL A 165 1.60 1.99 3.71
C VAL A 165 2.08 3.38 3.29
N PRO A 166 3.40 3.67 3.17
CA PRO A 166 3.93 5.03 2.90
C PRO A 166 3.38 5.77 1.67
N LEU A 167 2.49 5.12 0.90
CA LEU A 167 1.95 5.51 -0.37
C LEU A 167 0.44 5.21 -0.49
N GLY A 168 -0.28 5.00 0.62
CA GLY A 168 -1.68 4.59 0.62
C GLY A 168 -2.49 5.12 1.80
N GLY A 169 -3.78 5.34 1.56
CA GLY A 169 -4.77 5.85 2.52
C GLY A 169 -6.14 5.84 1.86
N SER A 170 -7.19 6.28 2.55
CA SER A 170 -8.51 6.49 1.95
C SER A 170 -9.33 7.41 2.85
N ASN A 171 -10.30 8.13 2.27
CA ASN A 171 -11.44 8.58 3.05
C ASN A 171 -12.72 7.91 2.57
N ALA A 172 -13.64 7.71 3.50
CA ALA A 172 -15.05 7.45 3.22
C ALA A 172 -15.91 8.09 4.31
N TRP A 173 -17.02 8.71 3.93
CA TRP A 173 -17.99 9.22 4.89
C TRP A 173 -19.40 9.08 4.37
N ALA A 174 -20.37 9.05 5.28
CA ALA A 174 -21.78 9.12 4.93
C ALA A 174 -22.58 9.97 5.90
N LEU A 175 -23.67 10.50 5.37
CA LEU A 175 -24.65 11.30 6.08
C LEU A 175 -26.02 10.65 6.00
N THR A 176 -26.75 10.66 7.10
CA THR A 176 -28.16 10.29 7.11
C THR A 176 -29.02 11.32 6.37
N GLY A 177 -30.17 10.89 5.85
CA GLY A 177 -31.03 11.70 4.98
C GLY A 177 -31.49 13.04 5.58
N SER A 178 -31.60 13.15 6.90
CA SER A 178 -31.95 14.43 7.57
C SER A 178 -30.88 15.51 7.44
N ARG A 179 -29.66 15.16 6.98
CA ARG A 179 -28.54 16.07 6.71
C ARG A 179 -28.39 16.38 5.22
N THR A 180 -29.30 15.92 4.36
CA THR A 180 -29.16 16.04 2.90
C THR A 180 -30.33 16.78 2.28
N ALA A 181 -30.09 17.47 1.15
CA ALA A 181 -31.09 18.27 0.46
C ALA A 181 -32.23 17.41 -0.13
N THR A 182 -31.94 16.14 -0.44
CA THR A 182 -32.89 15.20 -1.05
C THR A 182 -33.68 14.38 -0.02
N GLY A 183 -33.25 14.39 1.25
CA GLY A 183 -33.77 13.48 2.27
C GLY A 183 -33.25 12.04 2.15
N ALA A 184 -32.49 11.70 1.10
CA ALA A 184 -31.84 10.40 0.94
C ALA A 184 -30.42 10.43 1.54
N PRO A 185 -29.93 9.34 2.13
CA PRO A 185 -28.54 9.26 2.57
C PRO A 185 -27.56 9.54 1.45
N MET A 186 -26.40 10.09 1.82
CA MET A 186 -25.31 10.37 0.88
C MET A 186 -24.03 9.74 1.39
N ILE A 187 -23.23 9.23 0.46
CA ILE A 187 -21.92 8.63 0.71
C ILE A 187 -20.89 9.27 -0.23
N ALA A 188 -19.68 9.45 0.24
CA ALA A 188 -18.54 9.86 -0.57
C ALA A 188 -17.29 9.10 -0.13
N ALA A 189 -16.40 8.86 -1.08
CA ALA A 189 -15.14 8.17 -0.83
C ALA A 189 -14.10 8.48 -1.90
N ASP A 190 -12.84 8.43 -1.49
CA ASP A 190 -11.67 8.68 -2.33
C ASP A 190 -10.50 7.79 -1.85
N PRO A 191 -10.23 6.65 -2.51
CA PRO A 191 -9.08 5.83 -2.19
C PRO A 191 -7.77 6.55 -2.58
N HIS A 192 -6.82 6.64 -1.65
CA HIS A 192 -5.49 7.18 -1.90
C HIS A 192 -4.50 6.06 -2.17
N ARG A 193 -3.87 6.11 -3.34
CA ARG A 193 -2.87 5.15 -3.77
C ARG A 193 -1.75 5.84 -4.51
N VAL A 194 -0.66 5.10 -4.72
CA VAL A 194 0.32 5.41 -5.77
C VAL A 194 -0.43 5.72 -7.06
N LEU A 195 -0.07 6.84 -7.68
CA LEU A 195 -0.59 7.22 -8.98
C LEU A 195 0.09 6.36 -10.04
N GLU A 196 -0.64 5.38 -10.53
CA GLU A 196 -0.20 4.47 -11.59
C GLU A 196 -0.76 4.93 -12.95
N ALA A 197 -0.02 4.70 -14.02
CA ALA A 197 -0.47 4.92 -15.40
C ALA A 197 -0.43 3.60 -16.18
N PRO A 198 -1.59 3.00 -16.50
CA PRO A 198 -2.93 3.42 -16.07
C PRO A 198 -3.21 3.07 -14.59
N GLY A 199 -4.15 3.77 -13.95
CA GLY A 199 -4.54 3.48 -12.57
C GLY A 199 -5.14 2.07 -12.45
N ILE A 200 -4.95 1.40 -11.32
CA ILE A 200 -5.48 0.05 -11.06
C ILE A 200 -7.01 -0.06 -11.07
N TYR A 201 -7.71 1.03 -10.74
CA TYR A 201 -9.16 1.09 -10.85
C TYR A 201 -9.58 1.44 -12.29
N GLN A 202 -10.57 0.72 -12.77
CA GLN A 202 -11.36 1.06 -13.95
C GLN A 202 -12.77 1.37 -13.48
N GLN A 203 -13.25 2.58 -13.73
CA GLN A 203 -14.66 2.89 -13.55
C GLN A 203 -15.47 2.12 -14.58
N VAL A 204 -16.55 1.47 -14.16
CA VAL A 204 -17.41 0.64 -15.02
C VAL A 204 -18.87 0.82 -14.64
N ARG A 205 -19.76 0.70 -15.62
CA ARG A 205 -21.19 0.44 -15.38
C ARG A 205 -21.53 -0.96 -15.88
N LEU A 206 -22.12 -1.77 -15.02
CA LEU A 206 -22.46 -3.17 -15.26
C LEU A 206 -23.98 -3.31 -15.18
N THR A 207 -24.61 -3.74 -16.27
CA THR A 207 -26.08 -3.77 -16.39
C THR A 207 -26.63 -5.09 -16.90
N THR A 208 -27.76 -5.50 -16.36
CA THR A 208 -28.65 -6.53 -16.90
C THR A 208 -30.08 -5.98 -16.89
N PRO A 209 -31.11 -6.69 -17.38
CA PRO A 209 -32.49 -6.24 -17.19
C PRO A 209 -32.91 -6.09 -15.72
N GLN A 210 -32.18 -6.67 -14.76
CA GLN A 210 -32.51 -6.66 -13.33
C GLN A 210 -31.47 -5.97 -12.44
N LEU A 211 -30.33 -5.54 -13.00
CA LEU A 211 -29.25 -4.90 -12.23
C LEU A 211 -28.66 -3.71 -12.97
N ASP A 212 -28.29 -2.69 -12.21
CA ASP A 212 -27.59 -1.52 -12.69
C ASP A 212 -26.57 -1.08 -11.65
N VAL A 213 -25.32 -1.44 -11.88
CA VAL A 213 -24.23 -1.22 -10.93
C VAL A 213 -23.21 -0.29 -11.55
N LEU A 214 -22.86 0.78 -10.84
CA LEU A 214 -21.77 1.67 -11.21
C LEU A 214 -20.74 1.68 -10.08
N GLY A 215 -19.46 1.56 -10.44
CA GLY A 215 -18.40 1.51 -9.44
C GLY A 215 -17.00 1.42 -10.03
N LEU A 216 -16.06 1.09 -9.16
CA LEU A 216 -14.65 0.91 -9.51
C LEU A 216 -14.28 -0.58 -9.45
N ALA A 217 -13.89 -1.13 -10.59
CA ALA A 217 -13.34 -2.48 -10.71
C ALA A 217 -11.80 -2.43 -10.64
N PHE A 218 -11.16 -3.44 -10.07
CA PHE A 218 -9.74 -3.64 -10.34
C PHE A 218 -9.58 -4.19 -11.76
N ALA A 219 -8.67 -3.62 -12.55
CA ALA A 219 -8.39 -4.14 -13.88
C ALA A 219 -7.94 -5.61 -13.78
N GLY A 220 -8.70 -6.52 -14.38
CA GLY A 220 -8.43 -7.96 -14.29
C GLY A 220 -9.25 -8.72 -13.22
N VAL A 221 -10.06 -8.05 -12.40
CA VAL A 221 -10.92 -8.67 -11.38
C VAL A 221 -12.39 -8.34 -11.66
N PRO A 222 -13.31 -9.33 -11.65
CA PRO A 222 -14.72 -9.09 -11.95
C PRO A 222 -15.46 -8.33 -10.83
N GLY A 223 -16.55 -7.67 -11.19
CA GLY A 223 -17.38 -6.89 -10.28
C GLY A 223 -16.76 -5.56 -9.84
N VAL A 224 -17.27 -4.99 -8.75
CA VAL A 224 -16.85 -3.69 -8.18
C VAL A 224 -16.68 -3.81 -6.65
N PRO A 225 -15.64 -4.51 -6.15
CA PRO A 225 -15.59 -4.98 -4.77
C PRO A 225 -15.54 -3.86 -3.72
N HIS A 226 -14.88 -2.74 -4.01
CA HIS A 226 -14.54 -1.74 -3.01
C HIS A 226 -15.46 -0.51 -2.99
N PHE A 227 -15.89 -0.04 -4.16
CA PHE A 227 -16.65 1.19 -4.31
C PHE A 227 -17.69 1.01 -5.40
N GLY A 228 -18.96 1.19 -5.04
CA GLY A 228 -20.03 1.11 -6.02
C GLY A 228 -21.41 1.39 -5.45
N HIS A 229 -22.38 1.46 -6.34
CA HIS A 229 -23.80 1.50 -6.00
C HIS A 229 -24.61 0.68 -6.99
N THR A 230 -25.71 0.09 -6.51
CA THR A 230 -26.69 -0.64 -7.33
C THR A 230 -27.94 0.19 -7.63
N GLY A 231 -27.87 1.49 -7.34
CA GLY A 231 -28.97 2.45 -7.45
C GLY A 231 -29.75 2.58 -6.14
N SER A 232 -30.07 1.47 -5.47
CA SER A 232 -30.81 1.47 -4.19
C SER A 232 -29.92 1.38 -2.95
N VAL A 233 -28.66 0.97 -3.10
CA VAL A 233 -27.65 0.96 -2.03
C VAL A 233 -26.27 1.28 -2.61
N ALA A 234 -25.44 1.94 -1.82
CA ALA A 234 -24.06 2.29 -2.13
C ALA A 234 -23.12 1.89 -0.99
N TRP A 235 -21.87 1.58 -1.32
CA TRP A 235 -20.84 1.25 -0.34
C TRP A 235 -19.48 1.82 -0.72
N ALA A 236 -18.68 2.06 0.30
CA ALA A 236 -17.28 2.46 0.17
C ALA A 236 -16.45 1.85 1.29
N VAL A 237 -15.22 1.50 0.97
CA VAL A 237 -14.27 0.91 1.92
C VAL A 237 -13.07 1.82 2.18
N THR A 238 -12.56 1.76 3.40
CA THR A 238 -11.24 2.27 3.78
C THR A 238 -10.43 1.15 4.44
N HIS A 239 -9.11 1.24 4.46
CA HIS A 239 -8.28 0.31 5.23
C HIS A 239 -8.56 0.46 6.73
N ALA A 240 -8.85 -0.64 7.43
CA ALA A 240 -9.16 -0.62 8.87
C ALA A 240 -7.93 -0.50 9.76
N MET A 241 -6.73 -0.50 9.17
CA MET A 241 -5.45 -0.46 9.87
C MET A 241 -5.22 -1.66 10.80
N ALA A 242 -5.86 -2.79 10.51
CA ALA A 242 -5.72 -3.98 11.31
C ALA A 242 -4.43 -4.76 11.03
N ASP A 243 -3.88 -5.42 12.04
CA ASP A 243 -2.72 -6.30 11.92
C ASP A 243 -3.13 -7.70 11.46
N TYR A 244 -3.62 -7.79 10.22
CA TYR A 244 -4.12 -9.04 9.65
C TYR A 244 -3.03 -9.88 8.98
N GLN A 245 -1.84 -9.33 8.75
CA GLN A 245 -0.68 -10.02 8.18
C GLN A 245 0.41 -10.21 9.23
N GLN A 246 1.22 -11.26 9.07
CA GLN A 246 2.45 -11.48 9.82
C GLN A 246 3.58 -11.84 8.86
N ILE A 247 4.84 -11.63 9.25
CA ILE A 247 5.97 -12.21 8.51
C ILE A 247 6.01 -13.71 8.83
N ALA A 248 6.09 -14.58 7.82
CA ALA A 248 6.13 -16.02 8.09
C ALA A 248 7.34 -16.39 8.97
N PRO A 249 7.16 -17.19 10.04
CA PRO A 249 8.25 -17.52 10.97
C PRO A 249 9.45 -18.21 10.35
N ASP A 250 9.21 -18.99 9.28
CA ASP A 250 10.18 -19.78 8.52
C ASP A 250 10.59 -19.12 7.19
N ALA A 251 10.12 -17.90 6.93
CA ALA A 251 10.48 -17.18 5.73
C ALA A 251 11.98 -16.91 5.63
N ASP A 252 12.49 -16.93 4.39
CA ASP A 252 13.84 -16.50 4.08
C ASP A 252 14.05 -15.05 4.58
N PRO A 253 15.12 -14.78 5.35
CA PRO A 253 15.35 -13.45 5.90
C PRO A 253 15.62 -12.39 4.83
N VAL A 254 16.07 -12.79 3.63
CA VAL A 254 16.34 -11.92 2.48
C VAL A 254 15.10 -11.71 1.63
N VAL A 255 14.31 -12.77 1.43
CA VAL A 255 13.04 -12.72 0.66
C VAL A 255 11.87 -13.12 1.56
N PRO A 256 11.51 -12.30 2.57
CA PRO A 256 10.42 -12.63 3.45
C PRO A 256 9.08 -12.59 2.71
N HIS A 257 8.11 -13.38 3.16
CA HIS A 257 6.73 -13.35 2.67
C HIS A 257 5.72 -13.24 3.81
N PRO A 258 4.54 -12.67 3.56
CA PRO A 258 3.49 -12.61 4.55
C PRO A 258 2.84 -13.98 4.78
N ILE A 259 2.30 -14.18 5.98
CA ILE A 259 1.15 -15.04 6.23
C ILE A 259 -0.04 -14.10 6.40
N SER A 260 -1.10 -14.34 5.63
CA SER A 260 -2.37 -13.62 5.68
C SER A 260 -3.53 -14.62 5.80
N PRO A 261 -4.77 -14.18 6.06
CA PRO A 261 -5.91 -15.08 6.08
C PRO A 261 -6.03 -15.93 4.82
N ALA A 262 -5.91 -15.30 3.65
CA ALA A 262 -5.95 -15.99 2.36
C ALA A 262 -4.93 -17.13 2.24
N GLY A 263 -3.71 -16.93 2.75
CA GLY A 263 -2.67 -17.96 2.71
C GLY A 263 -2.89 -19.12 3.69
N LEU A 264 -3.80 -19.00 4.65
CA LEU A 264 -4.08 -20.03 5.66
C LEU A 264 -5.30 -20.89 5.32
N ASP A 265 -6.39 -20.29 4.86
CA ASP A 265 -7.64 -20.99 4.58
C ASP A 265 -7.97 -21.10 3.08
N GLY A 266 -7.17 -20.47 2.21
CA GLY A 266 -7.36 -20.52 0.76
C GLY A 266 -8.51 -19.66 0.25
N ASP A 267 -9.20 -18.90 1.11
CA ASP A 267 -10.31 -18.04 0.72
C ASP A 267 -9.84 -16.58 0.57
N ILE A 268 -10.21 -15.92 -0.52
CA ILE A 268 -9.88 -14.50 -0.76
C ILE A 268 -11.12 -13.60 -0.84
N GLY A 269 -12.31 -14.14 -0.55
CA GLY A 269 -13.57 -13.38 -0.55
C GLY A 269 -14.19 -13.15 -1.93
N LEU A 270 -13.86 -13.94 -2.95
CA LEU A 270 -14.42 -13.80 -4.31
C LEU A 270 -15.95 -13.88 -4.33
N ALA A 271 -16.55 -14.76 -3.51
CA ALA A 271 -18.01 -14.90 -3.43
C ALA A 271 -18.69 -13.62 -2.92
N ALA A 272 -18.02 -12.82 -2.08
CA ALA A 272 -18.55 -11.53 -1.64
C ALA A 272 -18.71 -10.55 -2.82
N MET A 273 -17.79 -10.58 -3.79
CA MET A 273 -17.84 -9.70 -4.96
C MET A 273 -19.08 -9.93 -5.81
N ARG A 274 -19.42 -11.20 -6.07
CA ARG A 274 -20.63 -11.56 -6.81
C ARG A 274 -21.89 -11.10 -6.06
N ARG A 275 -21.93 -11.30 -4.74
CA ARG A 275 -23.07 -10.90 -3.89
C ARG A 275 -23.27 -9.39 -3.86
N LEU A 276 -22.19 -8.60 -3.84
CA LEU A 276 -22.26 -7.14 -3.88
C LEU A 276 -22.96 -6.61 -5.15
N LEU A 277 -22.77 -7.24 -6.31
CA LEU A 277 -23.47 -6.88 -7.55
C LEU A 277 -24.99 -7.07 -7.46
N LEU A 278 -25.41 -8.02 -6.63
CA LEU A 278 -26.82 -8.39 -6.44
C LEU A 278 -27.48 -7.61 -5.29
N ALA A 279 -26.70 -6.87 -4.50
CA ALA A 279 -27.21 -6.15 -3.34
C ALA A 279 -28.23 -5.07 -3.72
N ARG A 280 -29.32 -4.95 -2.95
CA ARG A 280 -30.34 -3.92 -3.13
C ARG A 280 -30.59 -3.11 -1.85
N THR A 281 -30.20 -3.64 -0.70
CA THR A 281 -30.39 -3.02 0.60
C THR A 281 -29.07 -2.94 1.37
N VAL A 282 -29.06 -2.15 2.45
CA VAL A 282 -27.94 -2.10 3.39
C VAL A 282 -27.61 -3.50 3.94
N ASP A 283 -28.64 -4.30 4.23
CA ASP A 283 -28.45 -5.65 4.79
C ASP A 283 -27.88 -6.63 3.76
N ASP A 284 -28.18 -6.47 2.47
CA ASP A 284 -27.56 -7.31 1.42
C ASP A 284 -26.05 -7.05 1.31
N VAL A 285 -25.65 -5.77 1.37
CA VAL A 285 -24.22 -5.40 1.37
C VAL A 285 -23.56 -5.91 2.65
N ASP A 286 -24.20 -5.74 3.81
CA ASP A 286 -23.72 -6.26 5.10
C ASP A 286 -23.52 -7.78 5.03
N ALA A 287 -24.51 -8.54 4.57
CA ALA A 287 -24.44 -9.98 4.43
C ALA A 287 -23.38 -10.43 3.40
N ALA A 288 -23.21 -9.70 2.30
CA ALA A 288 -22.15 -9.99 1.33
C ALA A 288 -20.75 -9.86 1.97
N LEU A 289 -20.56 -8.84 2.81
CA LEU A 289 -19.29 -8.55 3.49
C LEU A 289 -18.98 -9.48 4.67
N ASP A 290 -19.91 -10.33 5.11
CA ASP A 290 -19.60 -11.43 6.04
C ASP A 290 -18.67 -12.47 5.40
N GLY A 291 -18.65 -12.57 4.06
CA GLY A 291 -17.69 -13.37 3.31
C GLY A 291 -16.40 -12.63 2.93
N TRP A 292 -16.20 -11.38 3.36
CA TRP A 292 -14.98 -10.63 3.06
C TRP A 292 -13.81 -11.14 3.89
N VAL A 293 -12.64 -11.28 3.26
CA VAL A 293 -11.47 -11.91 3.90
C VAL A 293 -10.36 -10.91 4.20
N GLU A 294 -9.79 -10.32 3.16
CA GLU A 294 -8.67 -9.38 3.30
C GLU A 294 -8.68 -8.37 2.14
N PRO A 295 -8.10 -7.17 2.31
CA PRO A 295 -7.65 -6.58 3.57
C PRO A 295 -8.79 -6.42 4.58
N VAL A 296 -8.46 -6.23 5.85
CA VAL A 296 -9.50 -5.84 6.82
C VAL A 296 -9.88 -4.40 6.54
N ASN A 297 -11.13 -4.19 6.19
CA ASN A 297 -11.66 -2.92 5.76
C ASN A 297 -12.71 -2.41 6.71
N ALA A 298 -12.73 -1.10 6.89
CA ALA A 298 -13.88 -0.42 7.43
C ALA A 298 -14.75 0.06 6.28
N VAL A 299 -16.05 -0.12 6.43
CA VAL A 299 -17.02 0.02 5.35
C VAL A 299 -18.13 0.94 5.80
N VAL A 300 -18.52 1.84 4.92
CA VAL A 300 -19.72 2.67 5.07
C VAL A 300 -20.71 2.27 3.98
N ILE A 301 -21.96 2.06 4.36
CA ILE A 301 -23.04 1.59 3.49
C ILE A 301 -24.21 2.57 3.63
N ALA A 302 -24.77 3.03 2.51
CA ALA A 302 -25.89 3.96 2.48
C ALA A 302 -27.01 3.43 1.58
N GLY A 303 -28.20 3.25 2.14
CA GLY A 303 -29.38 2.75 1.44
C GLY A 303 -30.37 3.86 1.10
N ALA A 304 -31.07 3.71 -0.03
CA ALA A 304 -32.16 4.59 -0.43
C ALA A 304 -33.38 4.52 0.53
N ASP A 305 -33.43 3.50 1.39
CA ASP A 305 -34.40 3.35 2.48
C ASP A 305 -34.15 4.27 3.68
N GLY A 306 -33.09 5.10 3.64
CA GLY A 306 -32.73 6.02 4.71
C GLY A 306 -31.69 5.47 5.68
N ARG A 307 -31.38 4.16 5.62
CA ARG A 307 -30.41 3.55 6.54
C ARG A 307 -28.97 3.81 6.09
N VAL A 308 -28.12 4.09 7.07
CA VAL A 308 -26.67 4.15 6.90
C VAL A 308 -26.03 3.25 7.94
N ARG A 309 -25.13 2.38 7.51
CA ARG A 309 -24.40 1.44 8.38
C ARG A 309 -22.90 1.66 8.23
N GLU A 310 -22.21 1.72 9.36
CA GLU A 310 -20.78 1.48 9.38
C GLU A 310 -20.51 0.05 9.84
N ARG A 311 -19.49 -0.59 9.25
CA ARG A 311 -18.98 -1.87 9.74
C ARG A 311 -17.48 -2.04 9.57
N VAL A 312 -16.92 -3.07 10.19
CA VAL A 312 -15.62 -3.66 9.82
C VAL A 312 -15.85 -5.03 9.17
N ALA A 313 -15.09 -5.33 8.14
CA ALA A 313 -15.15 -6.58 7.38
C ALA A 313 -13.74 -7.13 7.13
N GLY A 314 -13.58 -8.45 7.21
CA GLY A 314 -12.30 -9.13 7.02
C GLY A 314 -11.96 -10.13 8.15
N ARG A 315 -10.84 -10.83 7.99
CA ARG A 315 -10.31 -11.81 8.92
C ARG A 315 -8.94 -11.38 9.43
N LEU A 316 -8.60 -11.82 10.64
CA LEU A 316 -7.31 -11.63 11.27
C LEU A 316 -6.57 -12.95 11.37
N VAL A 317 -5.26 -12.91 11.24
CA VAL A 317 -4.37 -14.03 11.55
C VAL A 317 -4.08 -14.02 13.05
N LYS A 318 -4.47 -15.08 13.75
CA LYS A 318 -4.14 -15.27 15.18
C LYS A 318 -3.26 -16.51 15.38
N PRO A 319 -2.28 -16.46 16.29
CA PRO A 319 -1.66 -17.67 16.80
C PRO A 319 -2.75 -18.55 17.40
N ALA A 320 -2.90 -19.79 16.94
CA ALA A 320 -3.80 -20.72 17.60
C ALA A 320 -3.11 -21.18 18.89
N VAL A 321 -3.47 -20.56 20.01
CA VAL A 321 -2.99 -20.98 21.33
C VAL A 321 -4.19 -21.18 22.23
N ASP A 322 -4.16 -22.30 22.96
CA ASP A 322 -5.00 -22.52 24.13
C ASP A 322 -4.80 -21.34 25.10
N ALA A 323 -5.90 -20.68 25.48
CA ALA A 323 -5.89 -19.39 26.19
C ALA A 323 -5.17 -19.40 27.56
N HIS A 324 -4.79 -20.59 28.04
CA HIS A 324 -4.23 -20.86 29.36
C HIS A 324 -2.69 -20.73 29.45
N LEU A 325 -1.97 -20.46 28.35
CA LEU A 325 -0.50 -20.36 28.39
C LEU A 325 0.02 -18.91 28.64
N PRO A 326 1.02 -18.74 29.53
CA PRO A 326 1.71 -17.48 29.75
C PRO A 326 2.32 -16.90 28.47
N ARG A 327 2.33 -15.57 28.33
CA ARG A 327 2.75 -14.82 27.12
C ARG A 327 4.13 -15.23 26.59
N GLU A 328 5.01 -15.65 27.48
CA GLU A 328 6.42 -16.00 27.25
C GLU A 328 6.58 -17.40 26.60
N MET A 329 5.58 -18.28 26.77
CA MET A 329 5.54 -19.63 26.18
C MET A 329 4.77 -19.68 24.85
N ARG A 330 4.21 -18.55 24.38
CA ARG A 330 3.41 -18.47 23.14
C ARG A 330 4.24 -18.49 21.86
N THR A 331 5.55 -18.68 21.96
CA THR A 331 6.52 -18.59 20.86
C THR A 331 6.82 -19.93 20.17
N GLN A 332 6.15 -21.03 20.54
CA GLN A 332 6.26 -22.28 19.79
C GLN A 332 5.25 -22.30 18.64
N VAL A 333 5.79 -22.11 17.43
CA VAL A 333 5.16 -22.41 16.14
C VAL A 333 4.45 -23.76 16.24
N GLY A 334 3.13 -23.77 16.06
CA GLY A 334 2.35 -24.99 16.06
C GLY A 334 1.14 -24.89 15.14
N HIS A 335 0.25 -23.94 15.39
CA HIS A 335 -0.95 -23.76 14.57
C HIS A 335 -1.27 -22.27 14.44
N MET A 336 -1.42 -21.79 13.22
CA MET A 336 -1.97 -20.47 12.91
C MET A 336 -3.40 -20.67 12.40
N GLY A 337 -4.28 -19.72 12.68
CA GLY A 337 -5.67 -19.76 12.20
C GLY A 337 -6.19 -18.38 11.85
N THR A 338 -7.29 -18.36 11.10
CA THR A 338 -8.03 -17.15 10.78
C THR A 338 -9.20 -17.01 11.74
N VAL A 339 -9.49 -15.77 12.14
CA VAL A 339 -10.69 -15.45 12.91
C VAL A 339 -11.33 -14.24 12.24
N ALA A 340 -12.64 -14.29 12.02
CA ALA A 340 -13.37 -13.09 11.59
C ALA A 340 -13.04 -11.94 12.55
N ALA A 341 -12.72 -10.76 12.00
CA ALA A 341 -12.59 -9.57 12.83
C ALA A 341 -13.90 -9.37 13.62
N PRO A 342 -13.86 -8.90 14.88
CA PRO A 342 -15.07 -8.57 15.62
C PRO A 342 -15.96 -7.68 14.75
N PRO A 343 -17.25 -8.03 14.54
CA PRO A 343 -18.11 -7.23 13.69
C PRO A 343 -18.49 -5.97 14.46
N ALA A 344 -17.61 -4.97 14.45
CA ALA A 344 -17.99 -3.61 14.80
C ALA A 344 -18.93 -3.14 13.69
N ARG A 345 -20.24 -3.31 13.89
CA ARG A 345 -21.29 -2.86 12.98
C ARG A 345 -22.30 -2.01 13.73
N ARG A 346 -22.75 -0.93 13.10
CA ARG A 346 -23.70 -0.01 13.73
C ARG A 346 -24.48 0.76 12.67
N ASP A 347 -25.80 0.82 12.85
CA ASP A 347 -26.64 1.73 12.10
C ASP A 347 -26.54 3.14 12.72
N LEU A 348 -26.37 4.14 11.86
CA LEU A 348 -26.31 5.53 12.28
C LEU A 348 -27.70 6.00 12.73
N THR A 349 -27.69 6.87 13.73
CA THR A 349 -28.89 7.56 14.21
C THR A 349 -29.23 8.75 13.31
N VAL A 350 -30.50 9.19 13.33
CA VAL A 350 -30.95 10.33 12.52
C VAL A 350 -30.13 11.58 12.86
N GLY A 351 -29.60 12.25 11.84
CA GLY A 351 -28.76 13.45 11.98
C GLY A 351 -27.27 13.16 12.08
N GLU A 352 -26.90 11.89 12.27
CA GLU A 352 -25.52 11.44 12.42
C GLU A 352 -24.77 11.42 11.09
N VAL A 353 -23.45 11.56 11.22
CA VAL A 353 -22.44 11.49 10.16
C VAL A 353 -21.37 10.50 10.62
N VAL A 354 -20.87 9.67 9.70
CA VAL A 354 -19.70 8.80 9.94
C VAL A 354 -18.58 9.21 9.01
N VAL A 355 -17.35 9.25 9.53
CA VAL A 355 -16.13 9.54 8.77
C VAL A 355 -15.10 8.47 9.10
N HIS A 356 -14.56 7.83 8.07
CA HIS A 356 -13.43 6.90 8.16
C HIS A 356 -12.29 7.48 7.33
N ALA A 357 -11.14 7.76 7.97
CA ALA A 357 -9.94 8.27 7.29
C ALA A 357 -8.69 7.47 7.71
N ASN A 358 -8.83 6.16 7.93
CA ASN A 358 -7.79 5.27 8.50
C ASN A 358 -7.33 5.66 9.92
N ASP A 359 -8.07 6.54 10.57
CA ASP A 359 -7.85 7.04 11.92
C ASP A 359 -8.18 5.98 12.98
N ARG A 360 -7.55 6.11 14.16
CA ARG A 360 -7.87 5.27 15.33
C ARG A 360 -9.23 5.69 15.89
N ARG A 361 -10.19 4.77 15.87
CA ARG A 361 -11.55 4.96 16.39
C ARG A 361 -12.08 3.71 17.08
N PRO A 362 -13.15 3.80 17.90
CA PRO A 362 -13.64 2.69 18.71
C PRO A 362 -13.90 1.40 17.93
N SER A 363 -14.37 1.49 16.67
CA SER A 363 -14.68 0.32 15.84
C SER A 363 -13.45 -0.48 15.39
N VAL A 364 -12.25 0.09 15.45
CA VAL A 364 -11.01 -0.52 14.92
C VAL A 364 -9.82 -0.47 15.89
N THR A 365 -9.93 0.23 17.03
CA THR A 365 -8.77 0.53 17.91
C THR A 365 -8.02 -0.70 18.42
N ASP A 366 -8.71 -1.84 18.58
CA ASP A 366 -8.14 -3.10 19.06
C ASP A 366 -7.68 -4.04 17.93
N LEU A 367 -7.79 -3.60 16.67
CA LEU A 367 -7.48 -4.43 15.51
C LEU A 367 -6.05 -4.25 15.00
N GLY A 368 -5.38 -3.15 15.34
CA GLY A 368 -4.00 -2.89 14.91
C GLY A 368 -3.25 -1.92 15.80
N GLU A 369 -1.94 -1.85 15.59
CA GLU A 369 -1.04 -1.01 16.39
C GLU A 369 -0.90 0.42 15.87
N GLU A 370 -0.93 0.65 14.56
CA GLU A 370 -0.64 1.96 13.94
C GLU A 370 -1.81 2.43 13.07
N PHE A 371 -2.13 3.71 13.15
CA PHE A 371 -3.26 4.34 12.43
C PHE A 371 -2.80 5.64 11.77
N ALA A 372 -3.58 6.15 10.82
CA ALA A 372 -3.39 7.52 10.36
C ALA A 372 -3.65 8.51 11.50
N ALA A 373 -2.94 9.64 11.50
CA ALA A 373 -3.20 10.72 12.44
C ALA A 373 -4.62 11.26 12.20
N PRO A 374 -5.29 11.74 13.26
CA PRO A 374 -6.72 12.00 13.21
C PRO A 374 -7.08 13.26 12.42
N HIS A 375 -6.11 14.10 12.04
CA HIS A 375 -6.36 15.42 11.46
C HIS A 375 -7.22 15.37 10.19
N ARG A 376 -7.08 14.31 9.37
CA ARG A 376 -7.87 14.15 8.14
C ARG A 376 -9.33 13.79 8.44
N ALA A 377 -9.57 12.87 9.38
CA ALA A 377 -10.92 12.55 9.87
C ALA A 377 -11.57 13.76 10.58
N GLN A 378 -10.79 14.47 11.40
CA GLN A 378 -11.23 15.68 12.10
C GLN A 378 -11.63 16.78 11.11
N ARG A 379 -10.78 17.05 10.10
CA ARG A 379 -11.06 18.07 9.08
C ARG A 379 -12.33 17.78 8.29
N ILE A 380 -12.54 16.53 7.87
CA ILE A 380 -13.79 16.12 7.19
C ILE A 380 -14.98 16.32 8.14
N THR A 381 -14.86 15.94 9.41
CA THR A 381 -15.93 16.11 10.41
C THR A 381 -16.27 17.58 10.64
N GLU A 382 -15.25 18.45 10.75
CA GLU A 382 -15.41 19.90 10.87
C GLU A 382 -16.15 20.48 9.67
N LEU A 383 -15.69 20.18 8.44
CA LEU A 383 -16.32 20.64 7.20
C LEU A 383 -17.78 20.20 7.12
N LEU A 384 -18.08 18.95 7.46
CA LEU A 384 -19.45 18.42 7.48
C LEU A 384 -20.34 19.08 8.56
N GLY A 385 -19.73 19.68 9.58
CA GLY A 385 -20.37 20.46 10.64
C GLY A 385 -20.69 21.91 10.26
N GLU A 386 -20.05 22.48 9.23
CA GLU A 386 -20.25 23.88 8.80
C GLU A 386 -21.64 24.13 8.20
N ARG A 387 -22.35 23.06 7.79
CA ARG A 387 -23.66 23.14 7.15
C ARG A 387 -24.59 22.07 7.72
N THR A 388 -25.87 22.41 7.84
CA THR A 388 -26.91 21.49 8.30
C THR A 388 -27.38 20.55 7.20
N THR A 389 -27.37 21.03 5.94
CA THR A 389 -27.93 20.34 4.77
C THR A 389 -26.90 20.26 3.65
N TRP A 390 -26.74 19.08 3.07
CA TRP A 390 -25.71 18.75 2.08
C TRP A 390 -26.30 18.27 0.76
N ASP A 391 -25.61 18.59 -0.33
CA ASP A 391 -25.82 18.05 -1.67
C ASP A 391 -24.50 17.47 -2.23
N THR A 392 -24.54 16.91 -3.44
CA THR A 392 -23.37 16.26 -4.05
C THR A 392 -22.24 17.24 -4.32
N ALA A 393 -22.57 18.48 -4.69
CA ALA A 393 -21.58 19.54 -4.90
C ALA A 393 -20.87 19.91 -3.59
N GLY A 394 -21.60 19.99 -2.48
CA GLY A 394 -21.04 20.18 -1.15
C GLY A 394 -20.08 19.06 -0.76
N LEU A 395 -20.46 17.79 -0.94
CA LEU A 395 -19.55 16.67 -0.64
C LEU A 395 -18.32 16.64 -1.55
N ALA A 396 -18.47 17.00 -2.82
CA ALA A 396 -17.33 17.12 -3.73
C ALA A 396 -16.36 18.23 -3.28
N ALA A 397 -16.87 19.34 -2.73
CA ALA A 397 -16.03 20.40 -2.17
C ALA A 397 -15.19 19.92 -0.97
N VAL A 398 -15.72 19.01 -0.14
CA VAL A 398 -14.98 18.39 0.97
C VAL A 398 -13.81 17.53 0.45
N GLN A 399 -14.00 16.81 -0.66
CA GLN A 399 -12.92 15.97 -1.25
C GLN A 399 -11.72 16.78 -1.77
N VAL A 400 -11.93 18.05 -2.11
CA VAL A 400 -10.88 18.91 -2.68
C VAL A 400 -10.35 19.95 -1.70
N ASP A 401 -10.67 19.83 -0.41
CA ASP A 401 -10.10 20.67 0.65
C ASP A 401 -8.57 20.49 0.70
N THR A 402 -7.84 21.61 0.75
CA THR A 402 -6.37 21.64 0.68
C THR A 402 -5.72 22.03 2.00
N ARG A 403 -6.50 22.20 3.08
CA ARG A 403 -5.97 22.63 4.37
C ARG A 403 -5.04 21.57 4.96
N LEU A 404 -3.84 21.97 5.34
CA LEU A 404 -2.86 21.06 5.91
C LEU A 404 -3.16 20.76 7.38
N GLY A 405 -3.87 19.66 7.66
CA GLY A 405 -4.24 19.27 9.02
C GLY A 405 -3.08 19.05 9.99
N SER A 406 -1.87 18.76 9.49
CA SER A 406 -0.65 18.61 10.30
C SER A 406 0.07 19.93 10.60
N TRP A 407 -0.40 21.06 10.07
CA TRP A 407 0.20 22.38 10.27
C TRP A 407 0.41 22.77 11.74
N PRO A 408 -0.54 22.55 12.68
CA PRO A 408 -0.36 22.94 14.08
C PRO A 408 0.92 22.39 14.71
N THR A 409 1.31 21.16 14.35
CA THR A 409 2.56 20.52 14.81
C THR A 409 3.80 21.27 14.31
N TYR A 410 3.81 21.69 13.04
CA TYR A 410 4.92 22.44 12.46
C TYR A 410 4.95 23.90 12.91
N ALA A 411 3.78 24.53 13.06
CA ALA A 411 3.65 25.89 13.57
C ALA A 411 4.23 25.98 14.99
N ALA A 412 3.90 25.04 15.88
CA ALA A 412 4.45 24.99 17.23
C ALA A 412 5.98 24.81 17.24
N LEU A 413 6.53 24.00 16.33
CA LEU A 413 7.98 23.84 16.17
C LEU A 413 8.65 25.13 15.68
N LEU A 414 8.08 25.79 14.67
CA LEU A 414 8.60 27.04 14.12
C LEU A 414 8.49 28.18 15.14
N ASP A 415 7.38 28.28 15.86
CA ASP A 415 7.17 29.31 16.87
C ASP A 415 8.20 29.21 18.00
N GLY A 416 8.50 27.99 18.44
CA GLY A 416 9.45 27.71 19.51
C GLY A 416 10.94 27.90 19.17
N VAL A 417 11.30 28.21 17.92
CA VAL A 417 12.70 28.45 17.51
C VAL A 417 12.93 29.90 17.11
N ALA A 418 14.19 30.35 17.20
CA ALA A 418 14.64 31.63 16.66
C ALA A 418 15.66 31.40 15.55
N ALA A 419 15.55 32.14 14.45
CA ALA A 419 16.54 32.18 13.39
C ALA A 419 17.09 33.61 13.23
N THR A 420 17.97 33.81 12.24
CA THR A 420 18.51 35.14 11.92
C THR A 420 18.59 35.37 10.41
N GLY A 421 18.53 36.63 10.00
CA GLY A 421 18.63 37.03 8.60
C GLY A 421 17.54 36.38 7.73
N PRO A 422 17.87 35.93 6.49
CA PRO A 422 16.89 35.35 5.57
C PRO A 422 16.13 34.12 6.12
N ALA A 423 16.70 33.39 7.07
CA ALA A 423 16.02 32.26 7.70
C ALA A 423 14.89 32.70 8.63
N GLU A 424 15.03 33.85 9.30
CA GLU A 424 13.98 34.42 10.15
C GLU A 424 12.84 34.99 9.29
N GLU A 425 13.17 35.64 8.17
CA GLU A 425 12.16 36.12 7.20
C GLU A 425 11.32 34.95 6.67
N LEU A 426 11.96 33.83 6.32
CA LEU A 426 11.25 32.61 5.90
C LEU A 426 10.38 32.04 7.02
N ARG A 427 10.89 31.96 8.26
CA ARG A 427 10.14 31.48 9.41
C ARG A 427 8.87 32.30 9.64
N LEU A 428 9.00 33.63 9.71
CA LEU A 428 7.87 34.55 9.91
C LEU A 428 6.87 34.48 8.76
N ARG A 429 7.34 34.34 7.52
CA ARG A 429 6.48 34.12 6.35
C ARG A 429 5.68 32.83 6.45
N LEU A 430 6.33 31.72 6.84
CA LEU A 430 5.64 30.44 7.04
C LEU A 430 4.63 30.52 8.20
N LEU A 431 4.94 31.20 9.30
CA LEU A 431 4.00 31.40 10.41
C LEU A 431 2.80 32.28 10.04
N ALA A 432 2.92 33.12 9.02
CA ALA A 432 1.84 33.95 8.49
C ALA A 432 1.06 33.29 7.32
N TRP A 433 1.49 32.10 6.86
CA TRP A 433 0.83 31.36 5.79
C TRP A 433 -0.56 30.87 6.23
N ASP A 434 -1.49 30.80 5.28
CA ASP A 434 -2.89 30.40 5.47
C ASP A 434 -3.11 28.89 5.63
N GLU A 435 -2.04 28.08 5.67
CA GLU A 435 -2.06 26.63 5.88
C GLU A 435 -2.67 25.82 4.72
N HIS A 436 -3.05 26.47 3.61
CA HIS A 436 -3.69 25.80 2.47
C HIS A 436 -2.67 25.41 1.39
N MET A 437 -2.63 24.12 1.06
CA MET A 437 -1.77 23.53 0.03
C MET A 437 -2.35 23.75 -1.38
N ASP A 438 -2.85 24.97 -1.64
CA ASP A 438 -3.45 25.32 -2.92
C ASP A 438 -2.44 25.30 -4.05
N ALA A 439 -2.87 24.85 -5.23
CA ALA A 439 -2.01 24.73 -6.40
C ALA A 439 -1.34 26.07 -6.78
N CYS A 440 -1.98 27.21 -6.53
CA CYS A 440 -1.42 28.54 -6.81
C CYS A 440 -0.55 29.11 -5.67
N SER A 441 -0.42 28.43 -4.54
CA SER A 441 0.28 28.97 -3.37
C SER A 441 1.79 28.85 -3.48
N HIS A 442 2.50 29.98 -3.39
CA HIS A 442 3.96 30.00 -3.24
C HIS A 442 4.38 29.61 -1.82
N ASP A 443 3.57 29.93 -0.81
CA ASP A 443 3.88 29.66 0.58
C ASP A 443 3.77 28.16 0.89
N ALA A 444 2.79 27.47 0.31
CA ALA A 444 2.71 26.00 0.34
C ALA A 444 3.95 25.35 -0.29
N ALA A 445 4.47 25.91 -1.38
CA ALA A 445 5.71 25.45 -2.01
C ALA A 445 6.94 25.68 -1.10
N LEU A 446 7.00 26.81 -0.40
CA LEU A 446 8.06 27.11 0.58
C LEU A 446 7.98 26.19 1.80
N PHE A 447 6.77 25.96 2.33
CA PHE A 447 6.53 25.00 3.40
C PHE A 447 7.00 23.61 3.00
N ALA A 448 6.62 23.13 1.81
CA ALA A 448 7.05 21.83 1.32
C ALA A 448 8.59 21.73 1.17
N SER A 449 9.25 22.80 0.74
CA SER A 449 10.73 22.88 0.72
C SER A 449 11.33 22.78 2.11
N TRP A 450 10.81 23.54 3.07
CA TRP A 450 11.28 23.52 4.45
C TRP A 450 11.06 22.14 5.10
N ARG A 451 9.85 21.58 4.97
CA ARG A 451 9.54 20.23 5.45
C ARG A 451 10.47 19.18 4.84
N THR A 452 10.77 19.30 3.54
CA THR A 452 11.74 18.39 2.88
C THR A 452 13.14 18.51 3.49
N GLU A 453 13.64 19.71 3.72
CA GLU A 453 14.95 19.90 4.36
C GLU A 453 14.96 19.45 5.82
N LEU A 454 13.85 19.60 6.55
CA LEU A 454 13.68 19.07 7.91
C LEU A 454 13.76 17.54 7.92
N VAL A 455 13.00 16.86 7.05
CA VAL A 455 13.06 15.40 6.87
C VAL A 455 14.48 14.94 6.57
N LEU A 456 15.18 15.62 5.66
CA LEU A 456 16.55 15.30 5.31
C LEU A 456 17.54 15.53 6.46
N ALA A 457 17.32 16.57 7.27
CA ALA A 457 18.15 16.86 8.44
C ALA A 457 17.93 15.80 9.54
N VAL A 458 16.69 15.47 9.85
CA VAL A 458 16.29 14.43 10.80
C VAL A 458 16.85 13.07 10.37
N ALA A 459 16.58 12.65 9.12
CA ALA A 459 17.04 11.37 8.61
C ALA A 459 18.57 11.25 8.60
N ALA A 460 19.30 12.36 8.48
CA ALA A 460 20.76 12.39 8.52
C ALA A 460 21.35 12.49 9.93
N HIS A 461 20.52 12.63 10.97
CA HIS A 461 21.00 12.80 12.33
C HIS A 461 21.70 11.52 12.83
N PRO A 462 22.84 11.60 13.56
CA PRO A 462 23.60 10.42 13.99
C PRO A 462 22.81 9.38 14.80
N ARG A 463 21.80 9.81 15.58
CA ARG A 463 20.91 8.89 16.30
C ARG A 463 20.10 7.97 15.37
N LEU A 464 19.81 8.43 14.16
CA LEU A 464 19.13 7.66 13.13
C LEU A 464 20.09 7.06 12.10
N ALA A 465 21.41 7.18 12.29
CA ALA A 465 22.36 6.54 11.38
C ALA A 465 22.18 5.01 11.25
N PRO A 466 21.86 4.26 12.33
CA PRO A 466 21.70 2.80 12.24
C PRO A 466 20.62 2.32 11.26
N ILE A 467 19.51 3.04 11.10
CA ILE A 467 18.45 2.65 10.15
C ILE A 467 18.88 2.77 8.68
N HIS A 468 20.02 3.40 8.38
CA HIS A 468 20.60 3.43 7.02
C HIS A 468 21.47 2.21 6.70
N GLU A 469 21.78 1.36 7.68
CA GLU A 469 22.43 0.10 7.40
C GLU A 469 21.54 -0.80 6.53
N PRO A 470 22.11 -1.62 5.63
CA PRO A 470 21.32 -2.50 4.79
C PRO A 470 20.39 -3.40 5.60
N ALA A 471 19.09 -3.39 5.29
CA ALA A 471 18.08 -4.22 5.96
C ALA A 471 18.24 -5.74 5.73
N GLY A 472 19.21 -6.14 4.90
CA GLY A 472 19.42 -7.53 4.50
C GLY A 472 18.31 -8.10 3.61
N LEU A 473 17.46 -7.23 3.04
CA LEU A 473 16.33 -7.59 2.18
C LEU A 473 16.72 -7.54 0.70
N ALA A 474 16.03 -8.34 -0.13
CA ALA A 474 16.10 -8.24 -1.58
C ALA A 474 15.75 -6.84 -2.08
N ALA A 475 16.26 -6.47 -3.25
CA ALA A 475 16.10 -5.11 -3.80
C ALA A 475 14.63 -4.74 -4.03
N LEU A 476 13.78 -5.74 -4.29
CA LEU A 476 12.33 -5.61 -4.34
C LEU A 476 11.74 -4.80 -3.18
N PHE A 477 12.22 -5.01 -1.95
CA PHE A 477 11.66 -4.38 -0.75
C PHE A 477 12.26 -3.02 -0.42
N ALA A 478 13.27 -2.57 -1.17
CA ALA A 478 13.95 -1.31 -0.90
C ALA A 478 13.01 -0.10 -0.78
N PRO A 479 11.95 0.07 -1.62
CA PRO A 479 11.00 1.16 -1.43
C PRO A 479 10.24 1.11 -0.10
N TRP A 480 10.01 -0.08 0.46
CA TRP A 480 9.32 -0.24 1.74
C TRP A 480 10.24 -0.04 2.94
N VAL A 481 11.55 0.00 2.79
CA VAL A 481 12.47 0.21 3.93
C VAL A 481 13.40 1.40 3.71
N ASP A 482 13.10 2.28 2.75
CA ASP A 482 13.90 3.49 2.53
C ASP A 482 13.81 4.43 3.76
N PRO A 483 14.92 4.68 4.46
CA PRO A 483 14.88 5.41 5.73
C PRO A 483 14.41 6.85 5.57
N VAL A 484 14.74 7.50 4.45
CA VAL A 484 14.35 8.90 4.22
C VAL A 484 12.86 9.00 3.93
N ALA A 485 12.32 8.09 3.10
CA ALA A 485 10.88 8.02 2.85
C ALA A 485 10.11 7.72 4.14
N ARG A 486 10.60 6.77 4.97
CA ARG A 486 9.96 6.40 6.24
C ARG A 486 10.01 7.51 7.29
N VAL A 487 11.15 8.20 7.44
CA VAL A 487 11.24 9.43 8.27
C VAL A 487 10.32 10.51 7.72
N GLY A 488 10.22 10.65 6.40
CA GLY A 488 9.33 11.61 5.74
C GLY A 488 7.85 11.34 5.99
N ALA A 489 7.43 10.06 6.01
CA ALA A 489 6.07 9.65 6.35
C ALA A 489 5.77 9.87 7.85
N GLY A 490 6.73 9.58 8.73
CA GLY A 490 6.58 9.71 10.18
C GLY A 490 7.00 11.06 10.76
N ILE A 491 7.31 12.07 9.93
CA ILE A 491 7.96 13.30 10.42
C ILE A 491 7.12 14.04 11.47
N GLU A 492 5.79 14.00 11.36
CA GLU A 492 4.89 14.59 12.35
C GLU A 492 5.06 13.92 13.72
N ARG A 493 5.02 12.58 13.75
CA ARG A 493 5.27 11.80 14.97
C ARG A 493 6.64 12.10 15.55
N ILE A 494 7.66 12.19 14.68
CA ILE A 494 9.02 12.52 15.09
C ILE A 494 9.11 13.93 15.69
N VAL A 495 8.41 14.92 15.13
CA VAL A 495 8.37 16.27 15.71
C VAL A 495 7.71 16.25 17.09
N HIS A 496 6.67 15.43 17.27
CA HIS A 496 5.94 15.32 18.54
C HIS A 496 6.75 14.63 19.65
N VAL A 497 7.37 13.49 19.38
CA VAL A 497 8.04 12.65 20.41
C VAL A 497 9.56 12.63 20.33
N GLY A 498 10.15 13.24 19.29
CA GLY A 498 11.58 13.12 19.01
C GLY A 498 12.49 13.78 20.05
N ARG A 499 11.99 14.78 20.80
CA ARG A 499 12.74 15.40 21.90
C ARG A 499 13.04 14.40 23.02
N ASP A 500 12.07 13.54 23.35
CA ASP A 500 12.24 12.47 24.35
C ASP A 500 13.29 11.45 23.92
N TRP A 501 13.48 11.32 22.60
CA TRP A 501 14.52 10.51 21.96
C TRP A 501 15.88 11.23 21.82
N GLY A 502 15.99 12.46 22.34
CA GLY A 502 17.19 13.28 22.28
C GLY A 502 17.56 13.78 20.88
N LEU A 503 16.57 13.91 19.99
CA LEU A 503 16.76 14.61 18.72
C LEU A 503 16.71 16.13 18.96
N PRO A 504 17.70 16.91 18.47
CA PRO A 504 17.72 18.35 18.61
C PRO A 504 16.80 19.00 17.56
N LEU A 505 15.49 18.77 17.65
CA LEU A 505 14.52 19.15 16.63
C LEU A 505 14.54 20.64 16.32
N ASP A 506 14.75 21.48 17.33
CA ASP A 506 14.83 22.92 17.23
C ASP A 506 16.00 23.34 16.33
N ASP A 507 17.19 22.80 16.58
CA ASP A 507 18.39 23.04 15.76
C ASP A 507 18.21 22.52 14.33
N LEU A 508 17.56 21.36 14.17
CA LEU A 508 17.30 20.76 12.85
C LEU A 508 16.28 21.59 12.06
N ALA A 509 15.27 22.17 12.70
CA ALA A 509 14.29 23.07 12.09
C ALA A 509 14.95 24.37 11.62
N VAL A 510 15.81 24.97 12.45
CA VAL A 510 16.60 26.16 12.08
C VAL A 510 17.55 25.84 10.94
N GLN A 511 18.22 24.68 10.98
CA GLN A 511 19.08 24.25 9.87
C GLN A 511 18.30 24.11 8.56
N ALA A 512 17.08 23.58 8.60
CA ALA A 512 16.22 23.46 7.44
C ALA A 512 15.83 24.84 6.88
N LEU A 513 15.45 25.79 7.74
CA LEU A 513 15.17 27.18 7.35
C LEU A 513 16.37 27.83 6.65
N VAL A 514 17.57 27.71 7.24
CA VAL A 514 18.80 28.26 6.66
C VAL A 514 19.08 27.67 5.28
N ARG A 515 18.87 26.36 5.09
CA ARG A 515 19.11 25.71 3.79
C ARG A 515 18.15 26.18 2.71
N VAL A 516 16.87 26.35 3.03
CA VAL A 516 15.88 26.87 2.07
C VAL A 516 16.18 28.32 1.75
N ALA A 517 16.50 29.14 2.74
CA ALA A 517 16.80 30.56 2.54
C ALA A 517 18.11 30.80 1.74
N GLN A 518 19.07 29.87 1.78
CA GLN A 518 20.31 29.94 0.99
C GLN A 518 20.20 29.30 -0.40
N ALA A 519 19.12 28.55 -0.68
CA ALA A 519 18.91 27.96 -1.99
C ALA A 519 18.59 29.06 -3.02
N PRO A 520 18.88 28.85 -4.32
CA PRO A 520 18.38 29.73 -5.36
C PRO A 520 16.87 29.91 -5.22
N ALA A 521 16.40 31.15 -5.33
CA ALA A 521 14.98 31.45 -5.28
C ALA A 521 14.23 30.59 -6.31
N ASP A 522 13.21 29.87 -5.84
CA ASP A 522 12.29 29.10 -6.66
C ASP A 522 10.92 29.77 -6.49
N ASP A 523 10.52 30.53 -7.51
CA ASP A 523 9.29 31.30 -7.53
C ASP A 523 8.10 30.47 -8.01
N ARG A 524 8.27 29.16 -8.27
CA ARG A 524 7.16 28.31 -8.69
C ARG A 524 6.16 28.10 -7.55
N THR A 525 4.89 28.07 -7.93
CA THR A 525 3.75 27.71 -7.09
C THR A 525 3.79 26.23 -6.70
N TRP A 526 2.97 25.85 -5.71
CA TRP A 526 2.86 24.47 -5.29
C TRP A 526 2.45 23.53 -6.42
N GLY A 527 1.46 23.89 -7.24
CA GLY A 527 0.97 23.07 -8.36
C GLY A 527 2.00 22.87 -9.47
N GLU A 528 2.90 23.83 -9.69
CA GLU A 528 4.01 23.71 -10.64
C GLU A 528 5.13 22.79 -10.14
N ARG A 529 5.23 22.58 -8.83
CA ARG A 529 6.24 21.71 -8.19
C ARG A 529 5.69 20.34 -7.82
N HIS A 530 4.45 20.29 -7.36
CA HIS A 530 3.73 19.10 -6.95
C HIS A 530 2.96 18.52 -8.13
N VAL A 531 3.74 17.98 -9.06
CA VAL A 531 3.24 17.29 -10.23
C VAL A 531 3.28 15.79 -10.00
N ALA A 532 2.22 15.08 -10.38
CA ALA A 532 2.09 13.65 -10.19
C ALA A 532 3.16 12.86 -10.98
N PRO A 533 4.04 12.09 -10.31
CA PRO A 533 4.90 11.14 -10.99
C PRO A 533 4.14 9.83 -11.18
N PHE A 534 3.64 9.58 -12.40
CA PHE A 534 2.95 8.33 -12.70
C PHE A 534 3.92 7.16 -12.79
N VAL A 535 3.68 6.12 -11.98
CA VAL A 535 4.41 4.84 -12.04
C VAL A 535 3.77 3.95 -13.10
N ARG A 536 4.57 3.36 -13.99
CA ARG A 536 4.09 2.36 -14.94
C ARG A 536 4.22 0.95 -14.37
N ALA A 537 3.28 0.08 -14.68
CA ALA A 537 3.23 -1.29 -14.14
C ALA A 537 4.50 -2.10 -14.44
N GLU A 538 5.13 -1.87 -15.60
CA GLU A 538 6.38 -2.53 -16.01
C GLU A 538 7.64 -2.02 -15.27
N HIS A 539 7.57 -0.90 -14.54
CA HIS A 539 8.72 -0.36 -13.81
C HIS A 539 8.81 -0.98 -12.40
N THR A 540 9.43 -2.14 -12.29
CA THR A 540 9.89 -2.69 -10.98
C THR A 540 11.21 -2.07 -10.54
N ALA A 541 11.93 -1.38 -11.44
CA ALA A 541 12.99 -0.48 -11.04
C ALA A 541 12.32 0.74 -10.39
N ALA A 542 12.54 0.92 -9.08
CA ALA A 542 12.18 2.13 -8.36
C ALA A 542 12.34 3.35 -9.28
N PRO A 543 11.35 4.26 -9.36
CA PRO A 543 11.58 5.51 -10.07
C PRO A 543 12.92 6.04 -9.58
N ARG A 544 13.82 6.37 -10.52
CA ARG A 544 15.09 7.04 -10.18
C ARG A 544 14.72 8.41 -9.62
N LEU A 545 14.23 8.45 -8.38
CA LEU A 545 13.82 9.62 -7.63
C LEU A 545 15.05 10.42 -7.24
N GLY A 546 15.84 10.90 -8.21
CA GLY A 546 17.03 11.73 -7.96
C GLY A 546 18.04 11.17 -6.94
N THR A 547 17.92 9.91 -6.48
CA THR A 547 18.68 9.37 -5.34
C THR A 547 20.16 9.23 -5.70
N ALA A 548 20.49 9.14 -6.98
CA ALA A 548 21.86 9.22 -7.48
C ALA A 548 22.51 10.60 -7.18
N ARG A 549 21.74 11.69 -7.21
CA ARG A 549 22.19 13.04 -6.83
C ARG A 549 22.32 13.17 -5.30
N TRP A 550 21.40 12.56 -4.56
CA TRP A 550 21.37 12.54 -3.09
C TRP A 550 22.48 11.68 -2.45
N ARG A 551 22.68 10.43 -2.91
CA ARG A 551 23.77 9.54 -2.49
C ARG A 551 25.14 10.15 -2.81
N ARG A 552 25.29 10.88 -3.92
CA ARG A 552 26.50 11.66 -4.23
C ARG A 552 26.73 12.81 -3.23
N ARG A 553 25.69 13.52 -2.81
CA ARG A 553 25.78 14.60 -1.80
C ARG A 553 26.16 14.06 -0.41
N LEU A 554 25.58 12.94 0.03
CA LEU A 554 25.94 12.30 1.31
C LEU A 554 27.37 11.72 1.31
N ARG A 555 27.79 11.05 0.22
CA ARG A 555 29.17 10.53 0.09
C ARG A 555 30.22 11.64 -0.02
N ALA A 556 29.88 12.79 -0.61
CA ALA A 556 30.76 13.96 -0.63
C ALA A 556 30.96 14.58 0.77
N ARG A 557 29.96 14.47 1.67
CA ARG A 557 30.02 14.98 3.04
C ARG A 557 30.91 14.13 3.96
N HIS A 558 30.94 12.81 3.81
CA HIS A 558 31.85 11.95 4.60
C HIS A 558 33.35 12.11 4.26
N ARG A 559 33.70 12.68 3.11
CA ARG A 559 35.11 12.92 2.71
C ARG A 559 35.68 14.24 3.20
N ARG A 560 34.88 15.13 3.79
CA ARG A 560 35.35 16.41 4.36
C ARG A 560 35.31 16.36 5.89
N ARG A 561 36.20 15.57 6.50
CA ARG A 561 36.69 15.88 7.86
C ARG A 561 37.82 16.90 7.73
N PRO A 562 37.89 17.96 8.57
CA PRO A 562 39.07 18.79 8.63
C PRO A 562 40.23 17.95 9.15
N ARG A 563 41.40 18.01 8.49
CA ARG A 563 42.65 17.51 9.07
C ARG A 563 42.94 18.38 10.30
N SER A 564 42.83 17.78 11.48
CA SER A 564 43.31 18.38 12.72
C SER A 564 44.81 18.64 12.61
N GLU A 565 45.21 19.89 12.78
CA GLU A 565 46.59 20.32 12.95
C GLU A 565 47.21 19.59 14.14
N ARG A 566 48.41 19.04 13.96
CA ARG A 566 49.30 18.60 15.04
C ARG A 566 50.53 19.51 15.06
N PRO A 567 51.09 19.84 16.24
CA PRO A 567 52.08 20.88 16.37
C PRO A 567 53.45 20.44 15.88
N VAL A 568 54.20 21.42 15.39
CA VAL A 568 55.58 21.33 14.92
C VAL A 568 56.54 21.23 16.10
N LEU A 569 57.44 20.25 16.08
CA LEU A 569 58.75 20.32 16.76
C LEU A 569 59.85 19.80 15.83
N ALA A 570 60.99 20.46 15.92
CA ALA A 570 62.05 20.55 14.92
C ALA A 570 63.14 19.47 15.00
N GLY A 571 63.83 19.26 13.87
CA GLY A 571 65.28 18.93 13.84
C GLY A 571 65.67 17.49 13.46
N PRO A 572 66.87 17.28 12.86
CA PRO A 572 66.96 16.63 11.54
C PRO A 572 67.86 15.38 11.48
N GLY A 573 67.69 14.57 10.42
CA GLY A 573 68.63 13.49 10.07
C GLY A 573 68.28 12.82 8.74
N ARG A 574 69.19 12.90 7.77
CA ARG A 574 69.06 12.46 6.36
C ARG A 574 69.69 11.03 6.20
N PRO A 575 69.74 10.40 4.99
CA PRO A 575 68.88 9.27 4.58
C PRO A 575 69.66 8.00 4.13
N ALA A 576 69.00 7.09 3.39
CA ALA A 576 69.49 5.98 2.52
C ALA A 576 69.24 4.56 3.09
N ARG A 577 69.01 3.46 2.34
CA ARG A 577 68.88 3.11 0.91
C ARG A 577 68.48 1.61 0.81
N LEU A 578 68.06 1.16 -0.39
CA LEU A 578 68.16 -0.21 -1.00
C LEU A 578 67.18 -1.30 -0.50
N VAL A 579 66.20 -1.78 -1.28
CA VAL A 579 66.19 -2.66 -2.49
C VAL A 579 66.11 -4.17 -2.15
N PRO A 580 65.34 -4.98 -2.92
CA PRO A 580 64.58 -6.14 -2.43
C PRO A 580 65.12 -7.50 -2.90
N ARG A 581 64.54 -8.61 -2.42
CA ARG A 581 64.71 -9.94 -3.04
C ARG A 581 63.41 -10.76 -3.15
N ARG A 582 63.06 -11.03 -4.41
CA ARG A 582 62.54 -12.29 -5.01
C ARG A 582 63.04 -13.55 -4.28
N THR A 583 62.50 -14.76 -4.34
CA THR A 583 61.48 -15.53 -5.12
C THR A 583 61.54 -16.92 -4.48
N GLU A 584 60.47 -17.73 -4.49
CA GLU A 584 60.51 -19.08 -5.10
C GLU A 584 59.16 -19.82 -5.03
N ARG A 585 58.98 -20.64 -6.07
CA ARG A 585 57.84 -21.49 -6.41
C ARG A 585 58.12 -22.95 -6.03
N LEU A 586 57.07 -23.76 -6.19
CA LEU A 586 56.99 -25.21 -6.53
C LEU A 586 56.39 -26.03 -5.36
N GLY A 587 55.48 -26.98 -5.56
CA GLY A 587 54.95 -27.63 -6.77
C GLY A 587 53.79 -28.61 -6.43
N ARG A 588 53.17 -29.13 -7.49
CA ARG A 588 52.04 -30.10 -7.59
C ARG A 588 52.41 -31.49 -7.00
N ALA A 589 51.56 -32.51 -6.79
CA ALA A 589 50.35 -33.00 -7.49
C ALA A 589 49.60 -34.14 -6.73
N ALA A 590 48.29 -34.21 -6.94
CA ALA A 590 47.34 -35.35 -7.14
C ALA A 590 47.60 -36.80 -6.63
N ARG A 591 46.56 -37.46 -6.06
CA ARG A 591 45.74 -38.53 -6.69
C ARG A 591 44.66 -39.19 -5.76
N ARG A 592 43.43 -39.27 -6.31
CA ARG A 592 42.27 -40.22 -6.22
C ARG A 592 42.25 -41.40 -5.21
N ARG A 593 41.06 -41.64 -4.60
CA ARG A 593 40.18 -42.86 -4.74
C ARG A 593 38.87 -42.75 -3.90
N ARG A 594 37.76 -43.31 -4.42
CA ARG A 594 36.43 -43.66 -3.81
C ARG A 594 36.23 -45.20 -4.01
N PRO A 595 35.14 -45.91 -3.58
CA PRO A 595 33.93 -45.58 -2.77
C PRO A 595 33.59 -46.67 -1.70
N GLY A 596 32.46 -46.52 -0.97
CA GLY A 596 31.84 -47.59 -0.17
C GLY A 596 30.33 -47.38 0.06
N HIS A 597 29.51 -48.34 -0.35
CA HIS A 597 28.07 -48.49 -0.12
C HIS A 597 27.80 -49.21 1.21
N LEU A 598 26.62 -48.99 1.83
CA LEU A 598 25.87 -49.99 2.62
C LEU A 598 24.41 -49.54 2.86
N THR A 599 23.45 -50.39 2.48
CA THR A 599 22.00 -50.39 2.81
C THR A 599 21.71 -50.94 4.20
N PRO A 600 20.50 -50.75 4.78
CA PRO A 600 19.51 -51.86 4.81
C PRO A 600 18.00 -51.47 4.76
N ARG A 601 17.15 -52.46 4.44
CA ARG A 601 15.67 -52.59 4.61
C ARG A 601 15.42 -53.77 5.59
N PRO A 602 14.19 -54.15 6.07
CA PRO A 602 12.82 -53.54 6.03
C PRO A 602 12.03 -53.57 7.39
N ARG A 603 10.74 -53.16 7.35
CA ARG A 603 9.67 -53.09 8.40
C ARG A 603 9.29 -54.44 9.08
N PRO A 604 8.43 -54.43 10.13
CA PRO A 604 7.00 -54.73 9.90
C PRO A 604 5.97 -53.89 10.72
N ALA A 605 4.69 -54.08 10.36
CA ALA A 605 3.47 -53.36 10.77
C ALA A 605 2.80 -53.85 12.07
N ARG A 606 1.86 -53.06 12.62
CA ARG A 606 0.64 -53.47 13.38
C ARG A 606 -0.33 -52.26 13.53
N ALA A 607 -1.53 -52.34 12.92
CA ALA A 607 -2.87 -52.53 13.55
C ALA A 607 -3.41 -51.28 14.29
N VAL A 608 -4.34 -50.50 13.75
CA VAL A 608 -5.82 -50.66 13.74
C VAL A 608 -6.40 -51.08 15.10
N ALA A 609 -7.06 -50.13 15.78
CA ALA A 609 -8.20 -50.39 16.65
C ALA A 609 -9.14 -49.17 16.62
N ARG A 610 -10.40 -49.44 16.27
CA ARG A 610 -11.56 -48.55 16.38
C ARG A 610 -11.97 -48.44 17.85
N ARG A 611 -12.35 -47.24 18.30
CA ARG A 611 -13.62 -46.94 18.96
C ARG A 611 -13.85 -45.43 18.96
#